data_AF-A0AAV5AJW3-F1
#
_entry.id   AF-A0AAV5AJW3-F1
#
_cell.length_a   1.000
_cell.length_b   1.000
_cell.length_c   1.000
_cell.angle_alpha   90.00
_cell.angle_beta   90.00
_cell.angle_gamma   90.00
#
_symmetry.space_group_name_H-M   'P 1'
#
loop_
_entity.id
_entity.type
_entity.pdbx_description
1 polymer ?
#
loop_
_entity_poly.entity_id
_entity_poly.type
_entity_poly.pdbx_seq_one_letter_code
_entity_poly.pdbx_strand_id
1 'polypeptide(L)'
;MESKKRAVSLDRGRSIHEKRDGVPVRWVPVRLLEPDTIIRVRFALKQSNIEKLNDYLMDIAHSESKNYGQLWTQKQIIETFAALLAETITTVKDWLIAPWS
;
A
#
# COMPACT_ATOMS: atom_id res chain seq x y z
N MET A 1 -15.13 -21.40 34.57
CA MET A 1 -13.76 -21.68 34.10
C MET A 1 -13.60 -20.99 32.76
N GLU A 2 -12.67 -20.07 32.74
CA GLU A 2 -12.51 -18.98 31.78
C GLU A 2 -11.60 -19.40 30.63
N SER A 3 -11.88 -18.88 29.44
CA SER A 3 -10.82 -18.50 28.49
C SER A 3 -11.36 -17.53 27.46
N LYS A 4 -11.33 -16.25 27.84
CA LYS A 4 -11.30 -15.11 26.92
C LYS A 4 -10.12 -15.29 25.97
N LYS A 5 -10.38 -15.44 24.66
CA LYS A 5 -9.37 -15.16 23.64
C LYS A 5 -9.04 -13.67 23.72
N ARG A 6 -7.91 -13.33 24.35
CA ARG A 6 -7.40 -11.95 24.36
C ARG A 6 -6.96 -11.59 22.94
N ALA A 7 -7.66 -10.65 22.31
CA ALA A 7 -7.10 -9.90 21.20
C ALA A 7 -5.90 -9.10 21.72
N VAL A 8 -4.73 -9.32 21.13
CA VAL A 8 -3.53 -8.55 21.44
C VAL A 8 -3.79 -7.11 21.00
N SER A 9 -3.74 -6.18 21.96
CA SER A 9 -3.82 -4.74 21.70
C SER A 9 -2.59 -4.31 20.88
N LEU A 10 -2.81 -3.87 19.65
CA LEU A 10 -1.79 -3.26 18.80
C LEU A 10 -2.08 -1.76 18.75
N ASP A 11 -1.39 -0.98 19.57
CA ASP A 11 -1.42 0.48 19.48
C ASP A 11 -0.03 0.99 19.88
N ARG A 12 0.71 1.70 19.02
CA ARG A 12 0.35 3.02 18.47
C ARG A 12 0.69 3.14 16.98
N GLY A 13 -0.33 3.22 16.12
CA GLY A 13 -0.19 3.71 14.74
C GLY A 13 -0.24 2.69 13.59
N ARG A 14 -0.55 1.41 13.84
CA ARG A 14 -0.72 0.42 12.76
C ARG A 14 -2.17 0.28 12.34
N SER A 15 -2.59 0.97 11.28
CA SER A 15 -3.88 0.74 10.63
C SER A 15 -3.83 -0.46 9.69
N ILE A 16 -4.68 -1.46 9.92
CA ILE A 16 -4.90 -2.53 8.94
C ILE A 16 -5.87 -1.99 7.90
N HIS A 17 -5.39 -1.80 6.67
CA HIS A 17 -6.23 -1.32 5.56
C HIS A 17 -7.09 -2.45 4.96
N GLU A 18 -6.48 -3.61 4.76
CA GLU A 18 -7.16 -4.79 4.26
C GLU A 18 -6.43 -6.03 4.80
N LYS A 19 -7.20 -7.08 5.10
CA LYS A 19 -6.68 -8.39 5.46
C LYS A 19 -7.58 -9.45 4.85
N ARG A 20 -6.99 -10.54 4.36
CA ARG A 20 -7.76 -11.74 3.99
C ARG A 20 -8.06 -12.56 5.24
N ASP A 21 -9.34 -12.84 5.49
CA ASP A 21 -9.80 -13.50 6.72
C ASP A 21 -9.70 -15.04 6.70
N GLY A 22 -9.30 -15.64 5.57
CA GLY A 22 -9.16 -17.09 5.47
C GLY A 22 -8.38 -17.56 4.26
N VAL A 23 -7.96 -18.82 4.34
CA VAL A 23 -7.39 -19.56 3.20
C VAL A 23 -8.56 -19.93 2.27
N PRO A 24 -8.47 -19.69 0.95
CA PRO A 24 -9.55 -20.05 0.04
C PRO A 24 -9.84 -21.57 0.09
N VAL A 25 -11.11 -21.96 -0.05
CA VAL A 25 -11.62 -23.33 0.22
C VAL A 25 -10.85 -24.46 -0.47
N ARG A 26 -10.22 -24.20 -1.62
CA ARG A 26 -9.48 -25.22 -2.41
C ARG A 26 -7.96 -25.17 -2.25
N TRP A 27 -7.45 -24.37 -1.32
CA TRP A 27 -6.01 -24.30 -1.05
C TRP A 27 -5.65 -25.32 0.02
N VAL A 28 -4.86 -26.32 -0.37
CA VAL A 28 -4.29 -27.31 0.53
C VAL A 28 -2.79 -27.04 0.71
N PRO A 29 -2.27 -27.02 1.95
CA PRO A 29 -0.83 -26.87 2.17
C PRO A 29 -0.10 -28.11 1.63
N VAL A 30 0.82 -27.90 0.69
CA VAL A 30 1.54 -29.00 0.03
C VAL A 30 2.87 -29.30 0.74
N ARG A 31 3.64 -28.26 1.06
CA ARG A 31 4.94 -28.37 1.74
C ARG A 31 5.34 -27.05 2.36
N LEU A 32 6.30 -27.11 3.28
CA LEU A 32 7.04 -25.93 3.71
C LEU A 32 7.91 -25.42 2.56
N LEU A 33 8.07 -24.09 2.50
CA LEU A 33 8.98 -23.46 1.55
C LEU A 33 10.43 -23.70 1.99
N GLU A 34 11.35 -23.97 1.05
CA GLU A 34 12.76 -24.08 1.44
C GLU A 34 13.25 -22.72 1.98
N PRO A 35 14.12 -22.71 3.01
CA PRO A 35 14.59 -21.48 3.65
C PRO A 35 15.24 -20.47 2.68
N ASP A 36 15.80 -20.94 1.58
CA ASP A 36 16.50 -20.16 0.56
C ASP A 36 15.63 -19.77 -0.64
N THR A 37 14.32 -20.08 -0.60
CA THR A 37 13.43 -19.74 -1.71
C THR A 37 13.25 -18.23 -1.85
N ILE A 38 13.55 -17.70 -3.02
CA ILE A 38 13.40 -16.27 -3.32
C ILE A 38 11.93 -15.94 -3.59
N ILE A 39 11.34 -15.10 -2.73
CA ILE A 39 9.98 -14.56 -2.91
C ILE A 39 10.07 -13.12 -3.44
N ARG A 40 9.32 -12.83 -4.50
CA ARG A 40 9.16 -11.46 -5.00
C ARG A 40 8.04 -10.77 -4.25
N VAL A 41 8.39 -9.80 -3.39
CA VAL A 41 7.45 -8.97 -2.64
C VAL A 41 7.42 -7.57 -3.25
N ARG A 42 6.25 -6.92 -3.22
CA ARG A 42 6.07 -5.52 -3.63
C ARG A 42 5.56 -4.72 -2.44
N PHE A 43 6.21 -3.58 -2.20
CA PHE A 43 5.82 -2.64 -1.14
C PHE A 43 5.15 -1.43 -1.77
N ALA A 44 3.91 -1.15 -1.37
CA ALA A 44 3.23 0.08 -1.75
C ALA A 44 3.71 1.21 -0.81
N LEU A 45 4.29 2.27 -1.40
CA LEU A 45 4.76 3.42 -0.63
C LEU A 45 3.62 4.42 -0.42
N LYS A 46 3.72 5.21 0.66
CA LYS A 46 2.78 6.30 0.93
C LYS A 46 2.83 7.32 -0.21
N GLN A 47 1.70 7.57 -0.86
CA GLN A 47 1.57 8.54 -1.94
C GLN A 47 1.29 9.95 -1.40
N SER A 48 1.68 10.98 -2.15
CA SER A 48 1.43 12.40 -1.81
C SER A 48 0.14 12.89 -2.48
N ASN A 49 -0.48 13.95 -1.95
CA ASN A 49 -1.67 14.60 -2.51
C ASN A 49 -2.90 13.67 -2.68
N ILE A 50 -2.96 12.52 -1.98
CA ILE A 50 -4.08 11.58 -2.09
C ILE A 50 -5.39 12.20 -1.63
N GLU A 51 -5.34 13.12 -0.67
CA GLU A 51 -6.47 13.90 -0.21
C GLU A 51 -7.12 14.76 -1.32
N LYS A 52 -6.37 15.11 -2.38
CA LYS A 52 -6.85 15.90 -3.52
C LYS A 52 -7.31 15.03 -4.69
N LEU A 53 -7.19 13.71 -4.59
CA LEU A 53 -7.48 12.80 -5.69
C LEU A 53 -8.91 12.99 -6.24
N ASN A 54 -9.88 13.15 -5.34
CA ASN A 54 -11.26 13.38 -5.74
C ASN A 54 -11.41 14.68 -6.54
N ASP A 55 -10.82 15.78 -6.07
CA ASP A 55 -10.93 17.08 -6.72
C ASP A 55 -10.28 17.07 -8.10
N TYR A 56 -9.09 16.48 -8.21
CA TYR A 56 -8.39 16.31 -9.49
C TYR A 56 -9.14 15.41 -10.46
N LEU A 57 -9.77 14.35 -9.95
CA LEU A 57 -10.59 13.48 -10.79
C LEU A 57 -11.83 14.21 -11.30
N MET A 58 -12.52 14.97 -10.44
CA MET A 58 -13.71 15.73 -10.82
C MET A 58 -13.38 16.86 -11.79
N ASP A 59 -12.22 17.49 -11.67
CA ASP A 59 -11.77 18.53 -12.61
C ASP A 59 -11.70 18.02 -14.06
N ILE A 60 -11.32 16.76 -14.28
CA ILE A 60 -11.21 16.19 -15.63
C ILE A 60 -12.44 15.36 -16.05
N ALA A 61 -13.26 14.91 -15.09
CA ALA A 61 -14.39 14.02 -15.34
C ALA A 61 -15.76 14.72 -15.30
N HIS A 62 -15.88 15.90 -14.68
CA HIS A 62 -17.15 16.60 -14.56
C HIS A 62 -17.46 17.43 -15.81
N SER A 63 -18.65 17.27 -16.40
CA SER A 63 -19.02 17.92 -17.68
C SER A 63 -19.03 19.45 -17.64
N GLU A 64 -19.25 20.04 -16.46
CA GLU A 64 -19.22 21.50 -16.28
C GLU A 64 -17.81 22.05 -16.00
N SER A 65 -16.83 21.18 -15.81
CA SER A 65 -15.45 21.62 -15.64
C SER A 65 -14.87 22.14 -16.96
N LYS A 66 -14.08 23.21 -16.87
CA LYS A 66 -13.30 23.71 -18.01
C LYS A 66 -12.26 22.71 -18.51
N ASN A 67 -11.83 21.79 -17.64
CA ASN A 67 -10.84 20.77 -17.94
C ASN A 67 -11.47 19.41 -18.28
N TYR A 68 -12.79 19.36 -18.50
CA TYR A 68 -13.48 18.13 -18.88
C TYR A 68 -12.83 17.45 -20.08
N GLY A 69 -12.54 16.16 -19.95
CA GLY A 69 -11.90 15.34 -20.98
C GLY A 69 -10.39 15.57 -21.14
N GLN A 70 -9.78 16.50 -20.41
CA GLN A 70 -8.34 16.75 -20.44
C GLN A 70 -7.60 15.78 -19.49
N LEU A 71 -7.53 14.52 -19.89
CA LEU A 71 -6.89 13.47 -19.10
C LEU A 71 -5.41 13.79 -18.85
N TRP A 72 -4.96 13.48 -17.63
CA TRP A 72 -3.57 13.67 -17.26
C TRP A 72 -2.68 12.64 -17.94
N THR A 73 -1.51 13.11 -18.36
CA THR A 73 -0.42 12.23 -18.79
C THR A 73 0.11 11.44 -17.60
N GLN A 74 0.75 10.30 -17.88
CA GLN A 74 1.40 9.51 -16.84
C GLN A 74 2.47 10.31 -16.07
N LYS A 75 3.17 11.24 -16.74
CA LYS A 75 4.13 12.13 -16.10
C LYS A 75 3.45 13.02 -15.05
N GLN A 76 2.33 13.66 -15.40
CA GLN A 76 1.56 14.49 -14.45
C GLN A 76 1.07 13.70 -13.24
N ILE A 77 0.60 12.46 -13.45
CA ILE A 77 0.18 11.57 -12.36
C ILE A 77 1.37 11.27 -11.44
N ILE A 78 2.53 10.91 -11.99
CA ILE A 78 3.73 10.62 -11.22
C ILE A 78 4.19 11.85 -10.45
N GLU A 79 4.30 13.01 -11.09
CA GLU A 79 4.76 14.24 -10.45
C GLU A 79 3.81 14.72 -9.33
N THR A 80 2.52 14.43 -9.46
CA THR A 80 1.51 14.87 -8.48
C THR A 80 1.36 13.88 -7.31
N PHE A 81 1.33 12.57 -7.58
CA PHE A 81 0.96 11.56 -6.58
C PHE A 81 2.11 10.68 -6.11
N ALA A 82 3.23 10.65 -6.83
CA ALA A 82 4.40 9.97 -6.26
C ALA A 82 4.76 10.64 -4.94
N ALA A 83 5.08 9.81 -3.95
CA ALA A 83 5.56 10.26 -2.65
C ALA A 83 6.63 11.35 -2.86
N LEU A 84 6.57 12.43 -2.08
CA LEU A 84 7.64 13.41 -2.00
C LEU A 84 9.01 12.69 -1.84
N LEU A 85 9.75 12.71 -2.96
CA LEU A 85 11.18 12.54 -3.22
C LEU A 85 11.92 11.29 -2.73
N ALA A 86 13.06 11.04 -3.40
CA ALA A 86 13.98 9.91 -3.24
C ALA A 86 14.22 9.46 -1.79
N GLU A 87 14.11 10.36 -0.81
CA GLU A 87 14.21 10.08 0.62
C GLU A 87 13.27 8.95 1.09
N THR A 88 12.01 8.90 0.64
CA THR A 88 11.10 7.79 1.06
C THR A 88 11.59 6.46 0.51
N ILE A 89 12.05 6.45 -0.75
CA ILE A 89 12.59 5.25 -1.40
C ILE A 89 13.89 4.82 -0.70
N THR A 90 14.78 5.76 -0.42
CA THR A 90 16.04 5.53 0.30
C THR A 90 15.76 4.99 1.70
N THR A 91 14.89 5.64 2.47
CA THR A 91 14.49 5.21 3.81
C THR A 91 13.97 3.77 3.82
N VAL A 92 13.08 3.43 2.88
CA VAL A 92 12.54 2.06 2.80
C VAL A 92 13.60 1.06 2.33
N LYS A 93 14.49 1.44 1.40
CA LYS A 93 15.60 0.59 0.98
C LYS A 93 16.57 0.32 2.13
N ASP A 94 16.95 1.36 2.87
CA ASP A 94 17.85 1.28 4.01
C ASP A 94 17.25 0.39 5.10
N TRP A 95 15.94 0.51 5.36
CA TRP A 95 15.22 -0.37 6.27
C TRP A 95 15.23 -1.84 5.79
N LEU A 96 15.07 -2.10 4.49
CA LEU A 96 15.06 -3.47 3.95
C LEU A 96 16.43 -4.17 4.06
N ILE A 97 17.53 -3.42 4.01
CA ILE A 97 18.89 -3.97 4.08
C ILE A 97 19.51 -3.88 5.48
N ALA A 98 18.85 -3.19 6.42
CA ALA A 98 19.33 -3.05 7.78
C ALA A 98 19.47 -4.44 8.46
N PRO A 99 20.51 -4.64 9.29
CA PRO A 99 20.62 -5.86 10.10
C PRO A 99 19.43 -5.95 11.06
N TRP A 100 18.69 -7.05 10.97
CA TRP A 100 17.64 -7.37 11.92
C TRP A 100 18.32 -7.95 13.17
N SER A 101 18.47 -7.14 14.22
CA SER A 101 18.94 -7.59 15.54
C SER A 101 17.87 -8.35 16.31
#